data_AF-A0A353Y448-F1
#
_entry.id   AF-A0A353Y448-F1
#
_cell.length_a   1.000
_cell.length_b   1.000
_cell.length_c   1.000
_cell.angle_alpha   90.00
_cell.angle_beta   90.00
_cell.angle_gamma   90.00
#
_symmetry.space_group_name_H-M   'P 1'
#
loop_
_entity.id
_entity.type
_entity.pdbx_description
1 polymer ?
#
loop_
_entity_poly.entity_id
_entity_poly.type
_entity_poly.pdbx_seq_one_letter_code
_entity_poly.pdbx_strand_id
1 'polypeptide(L)' 'SFIDTGNVFGPDESIDPSTFRAAGGVGISWISPMGPLRLAFARPIRKFEGDRMQFLQFQIGTSF' A
#
# COMPACT_ATOMS: atom_id res chain seq x y z
N SER A 1 -3.39 7.78 9.98
CA SER A 1 -4.03 7.57 8.66
C SER A 1 -3.00 7.86 7.58
N PHE A 2 -3.23 7.41 6.34
CA PHE A 2 -2.33 7.63 5.22
C PHE A 2 -3.10 7.69 3.88
N ILE A 3 -2.48 8.31 2.89
CA ILE A 3 -2.89 8.32 1.49
C ILE A 3 -1.65 8.02 0.66
N ASP A 4 -1.74 7.02 -0.21
CA ASP A 4 -0.66 6.58 -1.08
C ASP A 4 -1.08 6.75 -2.54
N THR A 5 -0.17 7.22 -3.38
CA THR A 5 -0.37 7.38 -4.82
C THR A 5 0.88 6.90 -5.55
N GLY A 6 0.71 6.13 -6.62
CA GLY A 6 1.85 5.60 -7.38
C GLY A 6 1.46 5.00 -8.71
N ASN A 7 2.46 4.82 -9.57
CA ASN A 7 2.34 4.09 -10.83
C ASN A 7 3.68 3.47 -11.21
N VAL A 8 3.66 2.53 -12.16
CA VAL A 8 4.85 1.89 -12.74
C VAL A 8 4.76 2.02 -14.25
N PHE A 9 5.85 2.41 -14.90
CA PHE A 9 5.94 2.64 -16.34
C PHE A 9 7.09 1.82 -16.95
N GLY A 10 6.94 1.41 -18.21
CA GLY A 10 8.02 0.77 -18.99
C GLY A 10 9.10 1.76 -19.47
N PRO A 11 10.26 1.27 -19.97
CA PRO A 11 11.36 2.13 -20.43
C PRO A 11 10.99 3.09 -21.56
N ASP A 12 10.09 2.67 -22.45
CA ASP A 12 9.65 3.45 -23.63
C ASP A 12 8.24 4.05 -23.44
N GLU A 13 7.70 4.00 -22.22
CA GLU A 13 6.36 4.48 -21.92
C GLU A 13 6.40 5.95 -21.45
N SER A 14 5.50 6.77 -22.00
CA SER A 14 5.35 8.15 -21.55
C SER A 14 4.60 8.21 -20.23
N ILE A 15 5.02 9.08 -19.32
CA ILE A 15 4.33 9.28 -18.04
C ILE A 15 2.96 9.91 -18.31
N ASP A 16 1.90 9.14 -18.05
CA ASP A 16 0.53 9.63 -18.06
C ASP A 16 0.02 9.82 -16.60
N PRO A 17 -0.24 11.06 -16.15
CA PRO A 17 -0.85 11.32 -14.84
C PRO A 17 -2.22 10.65 -14.65
N SER A 18 -2.91 10.32 -15.73
CA SER A 18 -4.22 9.68 -15.72
C SER A 18 -4.19 8.20 -15.31
N THR A 19 -3.02 7.56 -15.32
CA THR A 19 -2.87 6.14 -14.99
C THR A 19 -2.39 5.89 -13.55
N PHE A 20 -2.21 6.94 -12.75
CA PHE A 20 -1.84 6.80 -11.35
C PHE A 20 -2.92 6.12 -10.52
N ARG A 21 -2.49 5.18 -9.68
CA ARG A 21 -3.32 4.51 -8.68
C ARG A 21 -3.20 5.25 -7.36
N ALA A 22 -4.30 5.28 -6.61
CA ALA A 22 -4.35 5.94 -5.31
C ALA A 22 -5.13 5.10 -4.31
N ALA A 23 -4.70 5.09 -3.05
CA ALA A 23 -5.36 4.40 -1.95
C ALA A 23 -5.31 5.23 -0.67
N GLY A 24 -6.33 5.11 0.15
CA GLY A 24 -6.41 5.75 1.46
C GLY A 24 -6.63 4.71 2.55
N GLY A 25 -6.01 4.90 3.71
CA GLY A 25 -6.05 3.90 4.76
C GLY A 25 -5.73 4.39 6.16
N VAL A 26 -5.86 3.44 7.08
CA VAL A 26 -5.46 3.57 8.48
C VAL A 26 -4.50 2.44 8.80
N GLY A 27 -3.50 2.74 9.61
CA GLY A 27 -2.52 1.76 10.04
C GLY A 27 -2.19 1.97 11.50
N ILE A 28 -1.86 0.87 12.16
CA ILE A 28 -1.40 0.83 13.54
C ILE A 28 -0.08 0.07 13.54
N SER A 29 0.89 0.57 14.28
CA SER A 29 2.16 -0.09 14.50
C SER A 29 2.49 -0.07 15.98
N TRP A 30 2.92 -1.20 16.51
CA TRP A 30 3.31 -1.32 17.91
C TRP A 30 4.46 -2.32 18.06
N ILE A 31 5.22 -2.19 19.14
CA ILE A 31 6.22 -3.18 19.51
C ILE A 31 5.52 -4.22 20.38
N SER A 32 5.43 -5.45 19.90
CA SER A 32 4.90 -6.58 20.67
C SER A 32 6.03 -7.32 21.39
N PRO A 33 5.72 -8.24 22.33
CA PRO A 33 6.73 -9.10 22.93
C PRO A 33 7.56 -9.92 21.92
N MET A 34 7.02 -10.18 20.72
CA MET A 34 7.68 -10.96 19.65
C MET A 34 8.42 -10.08 18.63
N GLY A 35 8.44 -8.75 18.83
CA GLY A 35 9.03 -7.77 17.91
C GLY A 35 8.00 -6.78 17.31
N PRO A 36 8.42 -5.94 16.35
CA PRO A 36 7.58 -4.91 15.75
C PRO A 36 6.42 -5.51 14.91
N LEU A 37 5.19 -5.09 15.19
CA LEU A 37 4.00 -5.44 14.40
C LEU A 37 3.45 -4.22 13.69
N ARG A 38 3.03 -4.40 12.45
CA ARG A 38 2.33 -3.38 11.66
C ARG A 38 1.10 -3.98 11.01
N LEU A 39 -0.04 -3.32 11.17
CA LEU A 39 -1.30 -3.63 10.51
C LEU A 39 -1.76 -2.40 9.74
N ALA A 40 -2.10 -2.56 8.47
CA ALA A 40 -2.62 -1.50 7.62
C ALA A 40 -3.88 -1.96 6.90
N PHE A 41 -4.95 -1.17 7.02
CA PHE A 41 -6.18 -1.34 6.26
C PHE A 41 -6.32 -0.19 5.27
N ALA A 42 -6.42 -0.49 3.98
CA ALA A 42 -6.50 0.51 2.92
C ALA A 42 -7.58 0.14 1.91
N ARG A 43 -8.23 1.16 1.35
CA ARG A 43 -9.14 1.03 0.22
C ARG A 43 -8.63 1.83 -0.97
N PRO A 44 -8.72 1.29 -2.20
CA PRO A 44 -8.37 2.04 -3.39
C PRO A 44 -9.34 3.21 -3.56
N ILE A 45 -8.76 4.38 -3.79
CA ILE A 45 -9.47 5.58 -4.23
C ILE A 45 -9.51 5.59 -5.77
N ARG A 46 -8.43 5.13 -6.42
CA ARG A 46 -8.32 5.02 -7.88
C ARG A 46 -7.65 3.70 -8.25
N LYS A 47 -8.37 2.87 -9.02
CA LYS A 47 -7.97 1.53 -9.48
C LYS A 47 -8.33 1.34 -10.95
N PHE A 48 -7.64 0.43 -11.61
CA PHE A 48 -7.87 0.08 -13.02
C PHE A 48 -8.16 -1.42 -13.18
N GLU A 49 -8.62 -1.79 -14.37
CA GLU A 49 -8.84 -3.19 -14.71
C GLU A 49 -7.52 -3.99 -14.63
N GLY A 50 -7.58 -5.19 -14.05
CA GLY A 50 -6.40 -6.03 -13.79
C GLY A 50 -5.69 -5.76 -12.47
N ASP A 51 -6.03 -4.70 -11.72
CA ASP A 51 -5.43 -4.45 -10.41
C ASP A 51 -5.82 -5.53 -9.38
N ARG A 52 -4.82 -6.12 -8.74
CA ARG A 52 -5.03 -7.06 -7.64
C ARG A 52 -5.14 -6.31 -6.32
N MET A 53 -6.33 -6.37 -5.72
CA MET A 53 -6.60 -5.62 -4.49
C MET A 53 -6.26 -6.41 -3.24
N GLN A 54 -5.59 -5.76 -2.29
CA GLN A 54 -5.38 -6.25 -0.94
C GLN A 54 -5.74 -5.17 0.08
N PHE A 55 -6.86 -5.39 0.78
CA PHE A 55 -7.40 -4.39 1.71
C PHE A 55 -6.75 -4.41 3.09
N LEU A 56 -6.15 -5.54 3.48
CA LEU A 56 -5.47 -5.73 4.76
C LEU A 56 -4.04 -6.19 4.52
N GLN A 57 -3.08 -5.46 5.07
CA GLN A 57 -1.67 -5.82 5.10
C GLN A 57 -1.20 -5.94 6.54
N PHE A 58 -0.46 -7.00 6.84
CA PHE A 58 0.18 -7.18 8.13
C PHE A 58 1.64 -7.55 7.96
N GLN A 59 2.47 -7.09 8.87
CA GLN A 59 3.89 -7.43 8.94
C GLN A 59 4.25 -7.73 10.39
N ILE A 60 4.99 -8.82 10.58
CA ILE A 60 5.52 -9.26 11.87
C ILE A 60 7.03 -9.26 11.72
N GLY A 61 7.69 -8.31 12.37
CA GLY A 61 9.15 -8.29 12.49
C GLY A 61 9.57 -9.09 13.72
N THR A 62 10.65 -9.85 13.59
CA THR A 62 11.30 -10.53 14.72
C THR A 62 12.33 -9.58 15.34
N SER A 63 12.34 -9.41 16.65
CA SER A 63 13.49 -8.83 17.36
C SER A 63 14.49 -9.95 17.62
N PHE A 64 15.73 -9.80 17.15
CA PHE A 64 16.83 -10.72 17.47
C PHE A 64 17.34 -10.47 18.88
#